data_AF-A0AAQ0QFT9-F1
#
_entry.id   AF-A0AAQ0QFT9-F1
#
_cell.length_a   1.000
_cell.length_b   1.000
_cell.length_c   1.000
_cell.angle_alpha   90.00
_cell.angle_beta   90.00
_cell.angle_gamma   90.00
#
_symmetry.space_group_name_H-M   'P 1'
#
loop_
_entity.id
_entity.type
_entity.pdbx_description
1 polymer ?
#
loop_
_entity_poly.entity_id
_entity_poly.type
_entity_poly.pdbx_seq_one_letter_code
_entity_poly.pdbx_strand_id
1 'polypeptide(L)'
;MKDKLNITIKVANQRPLRMAVSLGEEEEEVRQAEYFVNHVWAKWMDEKAADQSDSDVLAMTAIYFARLYIQEYRKNEEVERHLASFEETLDKILLDIK
;
A
#
# COMPACT_ATOMS: atom_id res chain seq x y z
N MET A 1 -19.14 17.23 -5.28
CA MET A 1 -18.25 17.01 -6.44
C MET A 1 -16.87 16.79 -5.86
N LYS A 2 -16.23 15.62 -6.02
CA LYS A 2 -14.84 15.43 -5.54
C LYS A 2 -13.94 16.23 -6.47
N ASP A 3 -13.44 17.37 -6.00
CA ASP A 3 -12.53 18.20 -6.78
C ASP A 3 -11.26 17.38 -7.07
N LYS A 4 -10.88 17.29 -8.35
CA LYS A 4 -9.67 16.59 -8.76
C LYS A 4 -8.50 17.57 -8.80
N LEU A 5 -7.37 17.14 -8.24
CA LEU A 5 -6.11 17.87 -8.25
C LEU A 5 -5.11 17.14 -9.15
N ASN A 6 -4.46 17.89 -10.05
CA ASN A 6 -3.32 17.37 -10.79
C ASN A 6 -2.06 17.58 -9.96
N ILE A 7 -1.50 16.49 -9.45
CA ILE A 7 -0.24 16.51 -8.69
C ILE A 7 0.92 15.99 -9.53
N THR A 8 2.13 16.33 -9.09
CA THR A 8 3.37 15.77 -9.62
C THR A 8 4.10 15.09 -8.49
N ILE A 9 4.50 13.84 -8.72
CA ILE A 9 5.31 13.04 -7.80
C ILE A 9 6.68 12.76 -8.44
N LYS A 10 7.71 12.64 -7.62
CA LYS A 10 9.08 12.30 -7.99
C LYS A 10 9.47 11.03 -7.27
N VAL A 11 9.54 9.93 -8.01
CA VAL A 11 9.89 8.60 -7.48
C VAL A 11 11.29 8.22 -7.91
N ALA A 12 12.16 7.93 -6.95
CA ALA A 12 13.55 7.55 -7.14
C ALA A 12 14.26 8.53 -8.09
N ASN A 13 15.11 8.00 -8.97
CA ASN A 13 15.78 8.77 -10.01
C ASN A 13 14.94 8.93 -11.30
N GLN A 14 13.63 8.65 -11.28
CA GLN A 14 12.78 8.71 -12.47
C GLN A 14 12.34 10.13 -12.80
N ARG A 15 11.89 10.38 -14.04
CA ARG A 15 11.28 11.67 -14.41
C ARG A 15 10.04 11.94 -13.54
N PRO A 16 9.71 13.21 -13.23
CA PRO A 16 8.49 13.53 -12.50
C PRO A 16 7.25 12.95 -13.19
N LEU A 17 6.40 12.29 -12.41
CA LEU A 17 5.19 11.63 -12.88
C LEU A 17 3.98 12.51 -12.53
N ARG A 18 3.11 12.75 -13.51
CA ARG A 18 1.88 13.52 -13.32
C ARG A 18 0.70 12.58 -13.12
N MET A 19 -0.15 12.88 -12.15
CA MET A 19 -1.37 12.13 -11.90
C MET A 19 -2.49 13.02 -11.37
N ALA A 20 -3.72 12.62 -11.62
CA ALA A 20 -4.92 13.30 -11.14
C ALA A 20 -5.50 12.49 -9.98
N VAL A 21 -5.58 13.12 -8.80
CA VAL A 21 -6.11 12.52 -7.56
C VAL A 21 -7.30 13.32 -7.05
N SER A 22 -8.16 12.73 -6.24
CA SER A 22 -9.17 13.48 -5.49
C SER A 22 -8.49 14.34 -4.42
N LEU A 23 -8.99 15.55 -4.20
CA LEU A 23 -8.56 16.38 -3.08
C LEU A 23 -8.98 15.73 -1.74
N GLY A 24 -8.08 15.76 -0.76
CA GLY A 24 -8.28 15.16 0.57
C GLY A 24 -7.41 13.91 0.76
N GLU A 25 -8.01 12.86 1.31
CA GLU A 25 -7.32 11.62 1.74
C GLU A 25 -6.48 10.99 0.63
N GLU A 26 -6.99 10.89 -0.61
CA GLU A 26 -6.26 10.29 -1.73
C GLU A 26 -4.96 11.04 -2.07
N GLU A 27 -4.96 12.37 -1.93
CA GLU A 27 -3.74 13.16 -2.15
C GLU A 27 -2.70 12.89 -1.07
N GLU A 28 -3.12 12.89 0.20
CA GLU A 28 -2.26 12.61 1.35
C GLU A 28 -1.66 11.20 1.26
N GLU A 29 -2.48 10.19 0.94
CA GLU A 29 -2.06 8.80 0.74
C GLU A 29 -0.98 8.70 -0.35
N VAL A 30 -1.17 9.38 -1.49
CA VAL A 30 -0.19 9.38 -2.58
C VAL A 30 1.11 10.08 -2.18
N ARG A 31 1.04 11.20 -1.46
CA ARG A 31 2.24 11.89 -0.95
C ARG A 31 3.02 11.04 0.04
N GLN A 32 2.30 10.34 0.91
CA GLN A 32 2.91 9.45 1.87
C GLN A 32 3.54 8.23 1.18
N ALA A 33 2.87 7.67 0.18
CA ALA A 33 3.43 6.59 -0.66
C ALA A 33 4.69 7.06 -1.40
N GLU A 34 4.68 8.26 -2.00
CA GLU A 34 5.84 8.88 -2.63
C GLU A 34 7.03 8.96 -1.65
N TYR A 35 6.79 9.47 -0.44
CA TYR A 35 7.82 9.55 0.59
C TYR A 35 8.39 8.17 0.95
N PHE A 36 7.53 7.17 1.21
CA PHE A 36 7.99 5.84 1.64
C PHE A 36 8.75 5.09 0.56
N VAL A 37 8.29 5.14 -0.70
CA VAL A 37 9.00 4.53 -1.82
C VAL A 37 10.39 5.14 -1.95
N ASN A 38 10.49 6.48 -1.89
CA ASN A 38 11.78 7.18 -1.96
C ASN A 38 12.69 6.85 -0.79
N HIS A 39 12.15 6.76 0.42
CA HIS A 39 12.92 6.41 1.61
C HIS A 39 13.53 5.01 1.52
N VAL A 40 12.74 4.01 1.15
CA VAL A 40 13.21 2.62 1.00
C VAL A 40 14.20 2.51 -0.16
N TRP A 41 13.88 3.12 -1.31
CA TRP A 41 14.77 3.12 -2.46
C TRP A 41 16.12 3.76 -2.14
N ALA A 42 16.14 4.93 -1.48
CA ALA A 42 17.38 5.62 -1.11
C ALA A 42 18.24 4.76 -0.18
N LYS A 43 17.63 4.14 0.84
CA LYS A 43 18.34 3.22 1.72
C LYS A 43 18.97 2.05 0.97
N TRP A 44 18.23 1.45 0.03
CA TRP A 44 18.75 0.31 -0.73
C TRP A 44 19.75 0.70 -1.81
N MET A 45 19.70 1.95 -2.28
CA MET A 45 20.74 2.52 -3.13
C MET A 45 22.08 2.62 -2.41
N ASP A 46 22.09 2.98 -1.13
CA ASP A 46 23.30 3.03 -0.31
C ASP A 46 23.94 1.64 -0.10
N GLU A 47 23.11 0.59 -0.13
CA GLU A 47 23.50 -0.81 0.06
C GLU A 47 23.64 -1.59 -1.26
N LYS A 48 23.47 -0.93 -2.42
CA LYS A 48 23.39 -1.61 -3.72
C LYS A 48 24.72 -2.24 -4.12
N ALA A 49 24.66 -3.42 -4.73
CA ALA A 49 25.83 -4.04 -5.33
C ALA A 49 26.29 -3.25 -6.57
N ALA A 50 27.58 -3.36 -6.91
CA ALA A 50 28.20 -2.58 -7.97
C ALA A 50 27.59 -2.84 -9.37
N ASP A 51 27.06 -4.04 -9.58
CA ASP A 51 26.39 -4.48 -10.81
C ASP A 51 24.90 -4.12 -10.87
N GLN A 52 24.30 -3.63 -9.78
CA GLN A 52 22.90 -3.22 -9.75
C GLN A 52 22.71 -1.79 -10.26
N SER A 53 21.74 -1.62 -11.16
CA SER A 53 21.30 -0.31 -11.63
C SER A 53 20.27 0.32 -10.68
N ASP A 54 20.06 1.64 -10.79
CA ASP A 54 18.99 2.36 -10.08
C ASP A 54 17.60 1.75 -10.32
N SER A 55 17.40 1.19 -11.52
CA SER A 55 16.15 0.54 -11.92
C SER A 55 15.96 -0.80 -11.22
N ASP A 56 17.05 -1.54 -10.97
CA ASP A 56 16.99 -2.83 -10.26
C ASP A 56 16.56 -2.59 -8.81
N VAL A 57 17.15 -1.58 -8.15
CA VAL A 57 16.77 -1.20 -6.79
C VAL A 57 15.31 -0.74 -6.73
N LEU A 58 14.84 0.06 -7.70
CA LEU A 58 13.44 0.47 -7.78
C LEU A 58 12.50 -0.71 -8.00
N ALA A 59 12.87 -1.67 -8.85
CA ALA A 59 12.08 -2.89 -9.08
C ALA A 59 12.00 -3.74 -7.81
N MET A 60 13.10 -3.87 -7.08
CA MET A 60 13.10 -4.53 -5.77
C MET A 60 12.16 -3.81 -4.80
N THR A 61 12.22 -2.48 -4.72
CA THR A 61 11.34 -1.69 -3.85
C THR A 61 9.88 -1.96 -4.20
N ALA A 62 9.52 -1.91 -5.49
CA ALA A 62 8.16 -2.19 -5.95
C ALA A 62 7.68 -3.60 -5.56
N ILE A 63 8.51 -4.63 -5.77
CA ILE A 63 8.19 -6.02 -5.39
C ILE A 63 7.99 -6.13 -3.88
N TYR A 64 8.81 -5.45 -3.08
CA TYR A 64 8.68 -5.49 -1.64
C TYR A 64 7.38 -4.86 -1.15
N PHE A 65 7.00 -3.69 -1.68
CA PHE A 65 5.70 -3.08 -1.38
C PHE A 65 4.52 -3.97 -1.82
N ALA A 66 4.60 -4.60 -3.00
CA ALA A 66 3.58 -5.54 -3.45
C ALA A 66 3.46 -6.75 -2.51
N ARG A 67 4.59 -7.27 -2.00
CA ARG A 67 4.60 -8.34 -1.00
C ARG A 67 3.94 -7.90 0.31
N LEU A 68 4.26 -6.71 0.80
CA LEU A 68 3.64 -6.16 2.02
C LEU A 68 2.12 -5.98 1.84
N TYR A 69 1.69 -5.48 0.69
CA TYR A 69 0.27 -5.37 0.36
C TYR A 69 -0.44 -6.73 0.43
N ILE A 70 0.16 -7.79 -0.15
CA ILE A 70 -0.41 -9.14 -0.07
C ILE A 70 -0.49 -9.64 1.39
N GLN A 71 0.48 -9.29 2.23
CA GLN A 71 0.45 -9.67 3.65
C GLN A 71 -0.69 -8.99 4.40
N GLU A 72 -0.88 -7.69 4.21
CA GLU A 72 -2.00 -6.96 4.84
C GLU A 72 -3.36 -7.40 4.29
N TYR A 73 -3.44 -7.64 2.98
CA TYR A 73 -4.65 -8.19 2.35
C TYR A 73 -5.07 -9.51 2.98
N ARG A 74 -4.12 -10.45 3.20
CA ARG A 74 -4.41 -11.73 3.84
C ARG A 74 -4.85 -11.59 5.30
N LYS A 75 -4.29 -10.63 6.04
CA LYS A 75 -4.73 -10.33 7.41
C LYS A 75 -6.17 -9.81 7.42
N ASN A 76 -6.54 -8.95 6.48
CA ASN A 76 -7.91 -8.46 6.37
C ASN A 76 -8.88 -9.61 6.06
N GLU A 77 -8.55 -10.50 5.12
CA GLU A 77 -9.38 -11.69 4.86
C GLU A 77 -9.50 -12.60 6.09
N GLU A 78 -8.45 -12.70 6.90
CA GLU A 78 -8.51 -13.45 8.16
C GLU A 78 -9.44 -12.79 9.17
N VAL A 79 -9.38 -11.47 9.32
CA VAL A 79 -10.31 -10.71 10.18
C VAL A 79 -11.76 -10.91 9.74
N GLU A 80 -12.04 -10.81 8.44
CA GLU A 80 -13.38 -11.03 7.89
C GLU A 80 -13.90 -12.44 8.20
N ARG A 81 -13.06 -13.47 8.06
CA ARG A 81 -13.43 -14.85 8.43
C ARG A 81 -13.75 -14.99 9.92
N HIS A 82 -12.99 -14.33 10.79
CA HIS A 82 -13.26 -14.35 12.22
C HIS A 82 -14.56 -13.64 12.57
N LEU A 83 -14.86 -12.51 11.93
CA LEU A 83 -16.13 -11.79 12.12
C LEU A 83 -17.32 -12.64 11.67
N ALA A 84 -17.24 -13.28 10.50
CA ALA A 84 -18.30 -14.16 10.01
C ALA A 84 -18.54 -15.36 10.95
N SER A 85 -17.47 -15.99 11.47
CA SER A 85 -17.61 -17.08 12.44
C SER A 85 -18.21 -16.62 13.77
N PHE A 86 -17.89 -15.40 14.19
CA PHE A 86 -18.44 -14.81 15.39
C PHE A 86 -19.94 -14.52 15.24
N GLU A 87 -20.36 -13.97 14.09
CA GLU A 87 -21.78 -13.76 13.74
C GLU A 87 -22.55 -15.08 13.74
N GLU A 88 -22.03 -16.13 13.09
CA GLU A 88 -22.68 -17.45 13.08
C GLU A 88 -22.85 -18.03 14.49
N THR A 89 -21.88 -17.77 15.38
CA THR A 89 -21.94 -18.21 16.77
C THR A 89 -23.01 -17.44 17.55
N LEU A 90 -23.11 -16.12 17.35
CA LEU A 90 -24.15 -15.31 17.97
C LEU A 90 -25.55 -15.74 17.52
N ASP A 91 -25.73 -16.01 16.23
CA ASP A 91 -27.00 -16.48 15.67
C ASP A 91 -27.45 -17.80 16.31
N LYS A 92 -26.52 -18.76 16.49
CA LYS A 92 -26.80 -20.03 17.18
C LYS A 92 -27.25 -19.81 18.61
N ILE A 93 -26.53 -18.97 19.37
CA ILE A 93 -26.88 -18.66 20.77
C ILE A 93 -28.27 -18.02 20.85
N LEU A 94 -28.60 -17.09 19.95
CA LEU A 94 -29.90 -16.43 19.93
C LEU A 94 -31.05 -17.38 19.55
N LEU A 95 -30.81 -18.34 18.67
CA LEU A 95 -31.79 -19.35 18.28
C LEU A 95 -32.00 -20.40 19.40
N ASP A 96 -30.96 -20.76 20.14
CA ASP A 96 -31.03 -21.73 21.24
C ASP A 96 -31.73 -21.19 22.50
N ILE A 97 -31.90 -19.87 22.63
CA ILE A 97 -32.60 -19.20 23.74
C ILE A 97 -34.13 -19.13 23.53
N LYS A 98 -34.63 -19.52 22.35
CA LYS A 98 -36.08 -19.62 22.06
C LYS A 98 -36.64 -21.00 22.37
#